data_AF-A5IYD8-F1
#
_entry.id   AF-A5IYD8-F1
#
_cell.length_a   1.000
_cell.length_b   1.000
_cell.length_c   1.000
_cell.angle_alpha   90.00
_cell.angle_beta   90.00
_cell.angle_gamma   90.00
#
_symmetry.space_group_name_H-M   'P 1'
#
loop_
_entity.id
_entity.type
_entity.pdbx_description
1 polymer ?
#
loop_
_entity_poly.entity_id
_entity_poly.type
_entity_poly.pdbx_seq_one_letter_code
_entity_poly.pdbx_strand_id
1 'polypeptide(L)'
;MQYEDSKKVAITFFIIFLYFSAVFAYFYKFVKLSLLLGYAIGASASFLTFWIKESFSYLIISKNKSRASSLSVLSFIISLIFIASLTVILVFINKLSVKNMNNIYTKNSFKIAFYPINLISYIFGLTTLKMSLFLCFINKERKEA
;
A
#
# COMPACT_ATOMS: atom_id res chain seq x y z
N MET A 1 12.80 -12.37 -7.76
CA MET A 1 13.05 -11.61 -9.01
C MET A 1 14.57 -11.54 -9.22
N GLN A 2 15.10 -11.30 -10.42
CA GLN A 2 16.51 -10.85 -10.49
C GLN A 2 16.63 -9.51 -9.75
N TYR A 3 17.72 -9.27 -9.02
CA TYR A 3 17.91 -8.07 -8.20
C TYR A 3 17.64 -6.76 -8.97
N GLU A 4 18.03 -6.71 -10.25
CA GLU A 4 17.78 -5.56 -11.12
C GLU A 4 16.29 -5.29 -11.37
N ASP A 5 15.47 -6.33 -11.49
CA ASP A 5 14.05 -6.21 -11.74
C ASP A 5 13.33 -5.67 -10.49
N SER A 6 13.73 -6.10 -9.29
CA SER A 6 13.20 -5.55 -8.02
C SER A 6 13.54 -4.07 -7.85
N LYS A 7 14.74 -3.63 -8.29
CA LYS A 7 15.14 -2.22 -8.27
C LYS A 7 14.28 -1.37 -9.22
N LYS A 8 13.99 -1.85 -10.43
CA LYS A 8 13.10 -1.16 -11.38
C LYS A 8 11.68 -1.00 -10.84
N VAL A 9 11.16 -2.04 -10.20
CA VAL A 9 9.83 -2.00 -9.54
C VAL A 9 9.82 -0.95 -8.43
N ALA A 10 10.87 -0.91 -7.59
CA ALA A 10 10.96 0.08 -6.52
C ALA A 10 11.01 1.52 -7.05
N ILE A 11 11.80 1.80 -8.09
CA ILE A 11 11.87 3.13 -8.71
C ILE A 11 10.50 3.52 -9.28
N THR A 12 9.86 2.62 -10.03
CA THR A 12 8.53 2.86 -10.62
C THR A 12 7.49 3.13 -9.53
N PHE A 13 7.55 2.37 -8.43
CA PHE A 13 6.73 2.60 -7.25
C PHE A 13 6.92 4.01 -6.67
N PHE A 14 8.15 4.45 -6.47
CA PHE A 14 8.40 5.79 -5.91
C PHE A 14 7.95 6.91 -6.85
N ILE A 15 8.07 6.74 -8.16
CA ILE A 15 7.53 7.71 -9.14
C ILE A 15 6.02 7.83 -8.98
N ILE A 16 5.30 6.71 -8.98
CA ILE A 16 3.84 6.67 -8.84
C ILE A 16 3.42 7.22 -7.47
N PHE A 17 4.13 6.84 -6.41
CA PHE A 17 3.92 7.31 -5.05
C PHE A 17 4.04 8.82 -4.95
N LEU A 18 5.12 9.40 -5.47
CA LEU A 18 5.33 10.85 -5.45
C LEU A 18 4.27 11.57 -6.28
N TYR A 19 3.95 11.05 -7.47
CA TYR A 19 2.92 11.61 -8.34
C TYR A 19 1.56 11.68 -7.64
N PHE A 20 1.04 10.56 -7.12
CA PHE A 20 -0.25 10.56 -6.46
C PHE A 20 -0.23 11.26 -5.09
N SER A 21 0.90 11.26 -4.38
CA SER A 21 1.05 12.07 -3.17
C SER A 21 0.91 13.56 -3.47
N ALA A 22 1.52 14.06 -4.56
CA ALA A 22 1.36 15.44 -5.00
C ALA A 22 -0.10 15.74 -5.40
N VAL A 23 -0.75 14.84 -6.14
CA VAL A 23 -2.18 14.97 -6.50
C VAL A 23 -3.05 15.04 -5.25
N PHE A 24 -2.86 14.17 -4.25
CA PHE A 24 -3.65 14.21 -3.03
C PHE A 24 -3.33 15.39 -2.12
N ALA A 25 -2.07 15.86 -2.11
CA ALA A 25 -1.68 17.07 -1.42
C ALA A 25 -2.32 18.33 -2.03
N TYR A 26 -2.53 18.37 -3.35
CA TYR A 26 -3.22 19.47 -4.02
C TYR A 26 -4.64 19.70 -3.47
N PHE A 27 -5.34 18.62 -3.09
CA PHE A 27 -6.68 18.69 -2.50
C PHE A 27 -6.70 19.03 -1.00
N TYR A 28 -5.58 19.47 -0.42
CA TYR A 28 -5.47 19.80 1.01
C TYR A 28 -6.57 20.75 1.50
N LYS A 29 -6.95 21.76 0.70
CA LYS A 29 -7.99 22.72 1.10
C LYS A 29 -9.36 22.08 1.35
N PHE A 30 -9.69 20.99 0.66
CA PHE A 30 -11.02 20.37 0.71
C PHE A 30 -11.11 19.28 1.78
N VAL A 31 -10.05 18.51 1.93
CA VAL A 31 -10.06 17.27 2.73
C VAL A 31 -8.86 17.15 3.66
N LYS A 32 -8.14 18.26 3.86
CA LYS A 32 -6.93 18.37 4.69
C LYS A 32 -5.91 17.30 4.28
N LEU A 33 -5.08 16.85 5.22
CA LEU A 33 -4.11 15.78 5.01
C LEU A 33 -4.74 14.38 4.87
N SER A 34 -6.06 14.24 4.98
CA SER A 34 -6.70 12.92 5.09
C SER A 34 -6.47 12.03 3.86
N LEU A 35 -6.56 12.60 2.66
CA LEU A 35 -6.28 11.87 1.43
C LEU A 35 -4.82 11.43 1.36
N LEU A 36 -3.89 12.36 1.62
CA LEU A 36 -2.46 12.12 1.57
C LEU A 36 -2.05 11.05 2.60
N LEU A 37 -2.53 11.17 3.85
CA LEU A 37 -2.24 10.21 4.91
C LEU A 37 -2.75 8.81 4.57
N GLY A 38 -4.00 8.71 4.12
CA GLY A 38 -4.57 7.42 3.71
C GLY A 38 -3.72 6.77 2.61
N TYR A 39 -3.42 7.53 1.56
CA TYR A 39 -2.61 7.06 0.44
C TYR A 39 -1.21 6.65 0.89
N ALA A 40 -0.53 7.51 1.64
CA ALA A 40 0.85 7.29 2.06
C ALA A 40 0.98 6.03 2.92
N ILE A 41 0.04 5.82 3.86
CA ILE A 41 0.00 4.62 4.71
C ILE A 41 -0.26 3.37 3.86
N GLY A 42 -1.25 3.42 2.96
CA GLY A 42 -1.58 2.28 2.09
C GLY A 42 -0.44 1.89 1.17
N ALA A 43 0.19 2.88 0.51
CA ALA A 43 1.31 2.64 -0.40
C ALA A 43 2.53 2.09 0.34
N SER A 44 2.85 2.66 1.50
CA SER A 44 3.95 2.18 2.35
C SER A 44 3.71 0.75 2.84
N ALA A 45 2.49 0.42 3.26
CA ALA A 45 2.13 -0.94 3.69
C ALA A 45 2.27 -1.96 2.53
N SER A 46 1.87 -1.57 1.32
CA SER A 46 2.02 -2.40 0.12
C SER A 46 3.50 -2.63 -0.21
N PHE A 47 4.31 -1.58 -0.18
CA PHE A 47 5.74 -1.65 -0.44
C PHE A 47 6.49 -2.47 0.61
N LEU A 48 6.13 -2.34 1.90
CA LEU A 48 6.70 -3.14 2.97
C LEU A 48 6.37 -4.63 2.77
N THR A 49 5.12 -4.94 2.40
CA THR A 49 4.70 -6.31 2.10
C THR A 49 5.51 -6.91 0.93
N PHE A 50 5.81 -6.12 -0.09
CA PHE A 50 6.69 -6.52 -1.19
C PHE A 50 8.10 -6.86 -0.71
N TRP A 51 8.72 -5.96 0.05
CA TRP A 51 10.09 -6.17 0.53
C TRP A 51 10.21 -7.38 1.44
N ILE A 52 9.25 -7.56 2.36
CA ILE A 52 9.19 -8.76 3.21
C ILE A 52 9.15 -10.01 2.33
N LYS A 53 8.26 -10.04 1.33
CA LYS A 53 8.14 -11.18 0.40
C LYS A 53 9.40 -11.43 -0.41
N GLU A 54 10.03 -10.37 -0.91
CA GLU A 54 11.25 -10.50 -1.71
C GLU A 54 12.40 -11.05 -0.84
N SER A 55 12.58 -10.53 0.38
CA SER A 55 13.57 -11.03 1.34
C SER A 55 13.35 -12.51 1.70
N PHE A 56 12.10 -12.94 1.90
CA PHE A 56 11.79 -14.35 2.14
C PHE A 56 11.99 -15.21 0.89
N SER A 57 11.63 -14.73 -0.30
CA SER A 57 11.75 -15.48 -1.56
C SER A 57 13.20 -15.86 -1.86
N TYR A 58 14.16 -14.96 -1.61
CA TYR A 58 15.59 -15.25 -1.74
C TYR A 58 16.06 -16.39 -0.82
N LEU A 59 15.49 -16.52 0.38
CA LEU A 59 15.83 -17.61 1.31
C LEU A 59 15.23 -18.97 0.90
N ILE A 60 14.17 -18.97 0.08
CA ILE A 60 13.33 -20.13 -0.20
C ILE A 60 13.73 -20.86 -1.49
N ILE A 61 14.14 -20.13 -2.52
CA ILE A 61 14.35 -20.67 -3.88
C ILE A 61 15.45 -21.74 -3.95
N SER A 62 16.33 -21.84 -2.93
CA SER A 62 17.48 -22.74 -2.96
C SER A 62 17.23 -24.18 -2.48
N LYS A 63 16.10 -24.54 -1.83
CA LYS A 63 16.07 -25.79 -1.02
C LYS A 63 14.97 -26.83 -1.28
N ASN A 64 13.69 -26.49 -1.57
CA ASN A 64 12.66 -27.52 -1.85
C ASN A 64 11.30 -26.94 -2.34
N LYS A 65 10.64 -27.57 -3.35
CA LYS A 65 9.36 -27.09 -3.93
C LYS A 65 8.20 -27.06 -2.94
N SER A 66 8.03 -28.13 -2.13
CA SER A 66 6.96 -28.21 -1.13
C SER A 66 7.12 -27.14 -0.04
N ARG A 67 8.37 -26.95 0.43
CA ARG A 67 8.72 -25.92 1.42
C ARG A 67 8.53 -24.50 0.88
N ALA A 68 8.75 -24.30 -0.42
CA ALA A 68 8.49 -23.02 -1.07
C ALA A 68 7.00 -22.68 -1.15
N SER A 69 6.16 -23.67 -1.44
CA SER A 69 4.71 -23.50 -1.44
C SER A 69 4.18 -23.15 -0.05
N SER A 70 4.58 -23.89 0.99
CA SER A 70 4.11 -23.63 2.35
C SER A 70 4.55 -22.26 2.90
N LEU A 71 5.80 -21.84 2.64
CA LEU A 71 6.25 -20.50 3.01
C LEU A 71 5.54 -19.39 2.22
N SER A 72 5.19 -19.63 0.95
CA SER A 72 4.43 -18.66 0.15
C SER A 72 3.02 -18.45 0.71
N VAL A 73 2.35 -19.54 1.11
CA VAL A 73 1.04 -19.48 1.78
C VAL A 73 1.15 -18.77 3.14
N LEU A 74 2.17 -19.11 3.95
CA LEU A 74 2.41 -18.44 5.23
C LEU A 74 2.65 -16.93 5.06
N SER A 75 3.49 -16.55 4.09
CA SER A 75 3.75 -15.14 3.76
C SER A 75 2.48 -14.40 3.33
N PHE A 76 1.60 -15.06 2.56
CA PHE A 76 0.31 -14.52 2.19
C PHE A 76 -0.60 -14.29 3.42
N ILE A 77 -0.70 -15.26 4.33
CA ILE A 77 -1.49 -15.14 5.57
C ILE A 77 -0.95 -13.99 6.44
N ILE A 78 0.38 -13.91 6.62
CA ILE A 78 1.01 -12.82 7.39
C ILE A 78 0.69 -11.46 6.75
N SER A 79 0.74 -11.37 5.42
CA SER A 79 0.39 -10.13 4.69
C SER A 79 -1.06 -9.73 4.93
N LEU A 80 -1.99 -10.69 4.93
CA LEU A 80 -3.41 -10.43 5.20
C LEU A 80 -3.63 -9.95 6.64
N ILE A 81 -3.01 -10.63 7.62
CA ILE A 81 -3.10 -10.23 9.04
C ILE A 81 -2.57 -8.82 9.23
N PHE A 82 -1.45 -8.48 8.59
CA PHE A 82 -0.85 -7.15 8.64
C PHE A 82 -1.76 -6.06 8.03
N ILE A 83 -2.36 -6.32 6.87
CA ILE A 83 -3.28 -5.36 6.24
C ILE A 83 -4.56 -5.22 7.08
N ALA A 84 -5.09 -6.32 7.61
CA ALA A 84 -6.28 -6.31 8.45
C ALA A 84 -6.04 -5.53 9.76
N SER A 85 -4.90 -5.76 10.42
CA SER A 85 -4.56 -5.04 11.66
C SER A 85 -4.38 -3.54 11.41
N LEU A 86 -3.70 -3.15 10.32
CA LEU A 86 -3.62 -1.75 9.90
C LEU A 86 -5.01 -1.15 9.67
N THR A 87 -5.88 -1.85 8.95
CA THR A 87 -7.24 -1.36 8.67
C THR A 87 -8.02 -1.12 9.97
N VAL A 88 -7.96 -2.05 10.93
CA VAL A 88 -8.60 -1.91 12.24
C VAL A 88 -8.04 -0.71 13.00
N ILE A 89 -6.72 -0.52 13.00
CA ILE A 89 -6.05 0.63 13.64
C ILE A 89 -6.53 1.94 13.01
N LEU A 90 -6.60 2.04 11.67
CA LEU A 90 -7.06 3.24 10.98
C LEU A 90 -8.52 3.58 11.34
N VAL A 91 -9.40 2.57 11.37
CA VAL A 91 -10.80 2.76 11.80
C VAL A 91 -10.86 3.25 13.25
N PHE A 92 -10.02 2.71 14.13
CA PHE A 92 -9.96 3.14 15.53
C PHE A 92 -9.45 4.58 15.69
N ILE A 93 -8.38 4.96 14.97
CA ILE A 93 -7.86 6.33 14.92
C ILE A 93 -8.95 7.30 14.45
N ASN A 94 -9.66 6.94 13.38
CA ASN A 94 -10.78 7.73 12.89
C ASN A 94 -11.88 7.88 13.95
N LYS A 95 -12.29 6.78 14.60
CA LYS A 95 -13.30 6.80 15.67
C LYS A 95 -12.89 7.68 16.86
N LEU A 96 -11.63 7.63 17.29
CA LEU A 96 -11.10 8.50 18.35
C LEU A 96 -11.14 9.98 17.95
N SER A 97 -10.77 10.28 16.70
CA SER A 97 -10.82 11.65 16.20
C SER A 97 -12.25 12.22 16.14
N VAL A 98 -13.24 11.39 15.81
CA VAL A 98 -14.66 11.78 15.87
C VAL A 98 -15.06 12.19 17.29
N LYS A 99 -14.60 11.46 18.31
CA LYS A 99 -14.89 11.76 19.72
C LYS A 99 -14.31 13.12 20.15
N ASN A 100 -13.19 13.54 19.55
CA ASN A 100 -12.50 14.80 19.86
C ASN A 100 -13.00 16.01 19.04
N MET A 101 -14.14 15.90 18.34
CA MET A 101 -14.90 16.98 17.68
C MET A 101 -14.16 17.90 16.68
N ASN A 102 -13.07 17.45 16.05
CA ASN A 102 -12.30 18.30 15.12
C ASN A 102 -12.41 17.82 13.66
N ASN A 103 -13.63 17.66 13.14
CA ASN A 103 -13.90 16.98 11.85
C ASN A 103 -14.62 17.91 10.85
N ILE A 104 -14.12 17.95 9.61
CA ILE A 104 -14.72 18.73 8.50
C ILE A 104 -16.01 18.12 7.95
N TYR A 105 -16.25 16.83 8.19
CA TYR A 105 -17.45 16.13 7.74
C TYR A 105 -18.54 16.16 8.81
N THR A 106 -19.80 16.35 8.41
CA THR A 106 -20.95 16.41 9.33
C THR A 106 -21.61 15.06 9.54
N LYS A 107 -21.74 14.23 8.49
CA LYS A 107 -22.37 12.89 8.55
C LYS A 107 -21.46 11.86 9.21
N ASN A 108 -21.99 11.07 10.15
CA ASN A 108 -21.23 10.12 10.96
C ASN A 108 -20.50 9.05 10.13
N SER A 109 -21.12 8.56 9.05
CA SER A 109 -20.50 7.62 8.11
C SER A 109 -19.24 8.19 7.45
N PHE A 110 -19.29 9.45 6.99
CA PHE A 110 -18.14 10.13 6.40
C PHE A 110 -17.08 10.48 7.42
N LYS A 111 -17.47 10.84 8.64
CA LYS A 111 -16.53 11.09 9.73
C LYS A 111 -15.63 9.89 10.01
N ILE A 112 -16.21 8.68 10.04
CA ILE A 112 -15.48 7.43 10.32
C ILE A 112 -14.66 6.97 9.11
N ALA A 113 -15.18 7.13 7.90
CA ALA A 113 -14.51 6.65 6.69
C ALA A 113 -13.37 7.56 6.22
N PHE A 114 -13.48 8.87 6.46
CA PHE A 114 -12.66 9.88 5.79
C PHE A 114 -11.83 10.76 6.72
N TYR A 115 -11.86 10.59 8.04
CA TYR A 115 -11.13 11.49 8.92
C TYR A 115 -10.61 10.83 10.20
N PRO A 116 -9.34 11.10 10.59
CA PRO A 116 -8.36 11.96 9.92
C PRO A 116 -7.64 11.26 8.77
N ILE A 117 -7.92 9.98 8.53
CA ILE A 117 -7.30 9.17 7.48
C ILE A 117 -8.39 8.65 6.55
N ASN A 118 -8.22 8.87 5.24
CA ASN A 118 -9.21 8.44 4.27
C ASN A 118 -9.01 6.97 3.87
N LEU A 119 -10.01 6.13 4.16
CA LEU A 119 -9.93 4.70 3.86
C LEU A 119 -9.95 4.39 2.36
N ILE A 120 -10.59 5.23 1.54
CA ILE A 120 -10.59 5.05 0.08
C ILE A 120 -9.19 5.29 -0.48
N SER A 121 -8.53 6.39 -0.07
CA SER A 121 -7.15 6.64 -0.51
C SER A 121 -6.17 5.62 0.05
N TYR A 122 -6.41 5.06 1.24
CA TYR A 122 -5.68 3.91 1.77
C TYR A 122 -5.77 2.67 0.87
N ILE A 123 -6.98 2.29 0.45
CA ILE A 123 -7.17 1.16 -0.48
C ILE A 123 -6.44 1.43 -1.80
N PHE A 124 -6.52 2.66 -2.30
CA PHE A 124 -5.78 3.06 -3.50
C PHE A 124 -4.25 3.01 -3.30
N GLY A 125 -3.76 3.36 -2.11
CA GLY A 125 -2.36 3.16 -1.74
C GLY A 125 -1.95 1.68 -1.81
N LEU A 126 -2.78 0.78 -1.27
CA LEU A 126 -2.49 -0.66 -1.27
C LEU A 126 -2.31 -1.26 -2.68
N THR A 127 -2.95 -0.69 -3.70
CA THR A 127 -2.84 -1.17 -5.09
C THR A 127 -1.67 -0.57 -5.85
N THR A 128 -0.99 0.46 -5.32
CA THR A 128 0.09 1.19 -6.00
C THR A 128 1.25 0.27 -6.41
N LEU A 129 1.64 -0.67 -5.55
CA LEU A 129 2.67 -1.66 -5.88
C LEU A 129 2.27 -2.55 -7.06
N LYS A 130 1.02 -3.02 -7.11
CA LYS A 130 0.53 -3.88 -8.20
C LYS A 130 0.59 -3.13 -9.53
N MET A 131 0.22 -1.85 -9.51
CA MET A 131 0.35 -0.97 -10.67
C MET A 131 1.81 -0.80 -11.10
N SER A 132 2.72 -0.66 -10.13
CA SER A 132 4.17 -0.54 -10.39
C SER A 132 4.74 -1.80 -11.04
N LEU A 133 4.35 -2.98 -10.52
CA LEU A 133 4.71 -4.28 -11.09
C LEU A 133 4.19 -4.40 -12.53
N PHE A 134 2.92 -4.11 -12.76
CA PHE A 134 2.29 -4.19 -14.08
C PHE A 134 3.00 -3.30 -15.11
N LEU A 135 3.30 -2.05 -14.76
CA LEU A 135 4.02 -1.14 -15.64
C LEU A 135 5.46 -1.60 -15.92
N CYS A 136 6.15 -2.19 -14.94
CA CYS A 136 7.45 -2.80 -15.18
C CYS A 136 7.38 -3.99 -16.15
N PHE A 137 6.36 -4.83 -16.05
CA PHE A 137 6.18 -5.97 -16.96
C PHE A 137 5.93 -5.53 -18.41
N ILE A 138 5.00 -4.59 -18.64
CA ILE A 138 4.71 -4.06 -19.98
C ILE A 138 5.96 -3.44 -20.63
N ASN A 139 6.73 -2.68 -19.86
CA ASN A 139 7.92 -2.02 -20.38
C ASN A 139 9.09 -3.00 -20.67
N LYS A 140 9.06 -4.21 -20.10
CA LYS A 140 10.06 -5.24 -20.38
C LYS A 140 9.83 -5.88 -21.74
N GLU A 141 8.59 -6.28 -22.03
CA GLU A 141 8.22 -6.88 -23.33
C GLU A 141 8.49 -5.94 -24.51
N ARG A 142 8.29 -4.63 -24.32
CA ARG A 142 8.54 -3.63 -25.38
C ARG A 142 10.02 -3.43 -25.73
N LYS A 143 10.96 -3.93 -24.93
CA LYS A 143 12.41 -3.84 -25.22
C LYS A 143 12.97 -5.10 -25.87
N GLU A 144 12.23 -6.20 -25.81
CA GLU A 144 12.61 -7.50 -26.37
C GLU A 144 11.96 -7.75 -27.76
N ALA A 145 11.04 -6.87 -28.18
CA ALA A 145 10.43 -6.82 -29.52
C ALA A 145 11.04 -5.69 -30.36
#